data_AF-A0A9Q0STT8-F1
#
_entry.id   AF-A0A9Q0STT8-F1
#
_cell.length_a   1.000
_cell.length_b   1.000
_cell.length_c   1.000
_cell.angle_alpha   90.00
_cell.angle_beta   90.00
_cell.angle_gamma   90.00
#
_symmetry.space_group_name_H-M   'P 1'
#
loop_
_entity.id
_entity.type
_entity.pdbx_description
1 polymer ?
#
loop_
_entity_poly.entity_id
_entity_poly.type
_entity_poly.pdbx_seq_one_letter_code
_entity_poly.pdbx_strand_id
1 'polypeptide(L)'
;MSVFVLFRNMSRKGQIGGHLGSSLGVVELTVILHYVFNSPQDKILWDVGHQAYPHKILTGRRNKMHTIRQTNGLDDFTKRSKSEYDCFGTGHNSTNISAGLGTDLCPF
;
A
#
# COMPACT_ATOMS: atom_id res chain seq x y z
N MET A 1 -4.03 15.24 4.60
CA MET A 1 -2.60 15.26 4.19
C MET A 1 -2.55 15.71 2.74
N SER A 2 -1.79 16.77 2.40
CA SER A 2 -1.73 17.26 1.00
C SER A 2 -0.95 16.31 0.09
N VAL A 3 -1.41 16.14 -1.16
CA VAL A 3 -0.77 15.32 -2.22
C VAL A 3 0.72 15.67 -2.38
N PHE A 4 1.04 16.96 -2.28
CA PHE A 4 2.41 17.47 -2.39
C PHE A 4 3.33 16.92 -1.28
N VAL A 5 2.80 16.72 -0.08
CA VAL A 5 3.54 16.12 1.04
C VAL A 5 3.80 14.64 0.77
N LEU A 6 2.84 13.92 0.20
CA LEU A 6 3.02 12.50 -0.14
C LEU A 6 4.09 12.32 -1.21
N PHE A 7 4.03 13.12 -2.28
CA PHE A 7 5.07 13.16 -3.31
C PHE A 7 6.45 13.40 -2.71
N ARG A 8 6.60 14.40 -1.84
CA ARG A 8 7.89 14.70 -1.20
C ARG A 8 8.41 13.56 -0.32
N ASN A 9 7.53 12.83 0.37
CA ASN A 9 7.91 11.65 1.15
C ASN A 9 8.38 10.50 0.25
N MET A 10 7.84 10.38 -0.97
CA MET A 10 8.25 9.35 -1.92
C MET A 10 9.52 9.73 -2.70
N SER A 11 9.68 10.98 -3.12
CA SER A 11 10.88 11.43 -3.83
C SER A 11 12.16 11.27 -2.99
N ARG A 12 12.07 11.35 -1.65
CA ARG A 12 13.20 11.04 -0.75
C ARG A 12 13.72 9.60 -0.86
N LYS A 13 12.93 8.67 -1.42
CA LYS A 13 13.33 7.28 -1.65
C LYS A 13 14.00 7.03 -3.00
N GLY A 14 14.18 8.04 -3.85
CA GLY A 14 14.89 7.88 -5.13
C GLY A 14 16.31 7.30 -4.99
N GLN A 15 16.89 7.32 -3.78
CA GLN A 15 18.22 6.77 -3.48
C GLN A 15 18.25 5.25 -3.18
N ILE A 16 17.11 4.59 -2.93
CA ILE A 16 17.09 3.19 -2.43
C ILE A 16 16.79 2.16 -3.54
N GLY A 17 16.40 2.61 -4.74
CA GLY A 17 16.02 1.72 -5.84
C GLY A 17 14.73 0.92 -5.56
N GLY A 18 13.94 0.68 -6.61
CA GLY A 18 12.68 -0.08 -6.53
C GLY A 18 11.50 0.65 -7.14
N HIS A 19 10.29 0.16 -6.84
CA HIS A 19 8.99 0.47 -7.46
C HIS A 19 8.46 1.90 -7.22
N LEU A 20 9.34 2.90 -7.37
CA LEU A 20 9.07 4.31 -7.18
C LEU A 20 8.17 4.85 -8.29
N GLY A 21 8.43 4.46 -9.54
CA GLY A 21 7.66 4.91 -10.71
C GLY A 21 6.19 4.48 -10.64
N SER A 22 5.95 3.20 -10.34
CA SER A 22 4.59 2.66 -10.16
C SER A 22 3.89 3.27 -8.95
N SER A 23 4.61 3.52 -7.85
CA SER A 23 4.06 4.17 -6.66
C SER A 23 3.71 5.65 -6.90
N LEU A 24 4.54 6.39 -7.66
CA LEU A 24 4.28 7.79 -8.03
C LEU A 24 3.03 7.94 -8.90
N GLY A 25 2.80 7.00 -9.83
CA GLY A 25 1.63 7.03 -10.71
C GLY A 25 0.29 6.81 -10.01
N VAL A 26 0.28 6.24 -8.80
CA VAL A 26 -0.97 5.95 -8.05
C VAL A 26 -1.14 6.82 -6.81
N VAL A 27 -0.33 7.86 -6.62
CA VAL A 27 -0.41 8.74 -5.44
C VAL A 27 -1.79 9.33 -5.27
N GLU A 28 -2.29 9.99 -6.32
CA GLU A 28 -3.58 10.69 -6.29
C GLU A 28 -4.74 9.71 -6.11
N LEU A 29 -4.70 8.61 -6.86
CA LEU A 29 -5.66 7.52 -6.71
C LEU A 29 -5.71 7.00 -5.27
N THR A 30 -4.55 6.79 -4.65
CA THR A 30 -4.47 6.27 -3.28
C THR A 30 -5.05 7.27 -2.26
N VAL A 31 -4.80 8.57 -2.45
CA VAL A 31 -5.39 9.61 -1.61
C VAL A 31 -6.92 9.64 -1.76
N ILE A 32 -7.42 9.57 -3.00
CA ILE A 32 -8.86 9.55 -3.27
C ILE A 32 -9.52 8.31 -2.66
N LEU A 33 -8.93 7.13 -2.83
CA LEU A 33 -9.46 5.89 -2.25
C LEU A 33 -9.57 5.98 -0.73
N HIS A 34 -8.53 6.45 -0.04
CA HIS A 34 -8.57 6.63 1.42
C HIS A 34 -9.41 7.81 1.89
N TYR A 35 -9.81 8.70 0.99
CA TYR A 35 -10.73 9.79 1.29
C TYR A 35 -12.19 9.36 1.13
N VAL A 36 -12.48 8.55 0.11
CA VAL A 36 -13.82 8.08 -0.23
C VAL A 36 -14.23 6.86 0.60
N PHE A 37 -13.29 5.94 0.86
CA PHE A 37 -13.54 4.70 1.60
C PHE A 37 -13.02 4.77 3.04
N ASN A 38 -13.76 4.17 3.96
CA ASN A 38 -13.43 4.08 5.38
C ASN A 38 -12.57 2.84 5.67
N SER A 39 -11.32 2.84 5.20
CA SER A 39 -10.36 1.79 5.56
C SER A 39 -9.99 1.88 7.06
N PRO A 40 -9.92 0.77 7.83
CA PRO A 40 -9.86 -0.64 7.39
C PRO A 40 -11.20 -1.39 7.31
N GLN A 41 -12.34 -0.72 7.57
CA GLN A 41 -13.66 -1.35 7.41
C GLN A 41 -13.89 -1.70 5.95
N ASP A 42 -13.71 -0.72 5.07
CA ASP A 42 -13.69 -0.92 3.62
C ASP A 42 -12.35 -1.52 3.18
N LYS A 43 -12.43 -2.60 2.41
CA LYS A 43 -11.25 -3.36 1.97
C LYS A 43 -10.70 -2.79 0.67
N ILE A 44 -9.46 -2.31 0.72
CA ILE A 44 -8.75 -1.79 -0.45
C ILE A 44 -7.67 -2.80 -0.84
N LEU A 45 -7.84 -3.45 -1.99
CA LEU A 45 -6.89 -4.44 -2.51
C LEU A 45 -5.95 -3.80 -3.53
N TRP A 46 -4.65 -4.06 -3.36
CA TRP A 46 -3.60 -3.68 -4.30
C TRP A 46 -3.09 -4.93 -5.02
N ASP A 47 -3.26 -5.05 -6.33
CA ASP A 47 -2.69 -6.19 -7.06
C ASP A 47 -1.18 -6.07 -7.18
N VAL A 48 -0.46 -7.19 -7.04
CA VAL A 48 1.00 -7.29 -6.86
C VAL A 48 1.50 -6.55 -5.61
N GLY A 49 1.14 -5.27 -5.40
CA GLY A 49 1.35 -4.49 -4.16
C GLY A 49 2.57 -3.56 -4.17
N HIS A 50 3.33 -3.52 -5.26
CA HIS A 50 4.54 -2.72 -5.38
C HIS A 50 4.28 -1.22 -5.56
N GLN A 51 3.06 -0.86 -5.94
CA GLN A 51 2.54 0.50 -6.05
C GLN A 51 1.95 1.01 -4.73
N ALA A 52 1.86 0.18 -3.68
CA ALA A 52 1.14 0.48 -2.44
C ALA A 52 1.94 1.34 -1.43
N TYR A 53 3.07 1.95 -1.82
CA TYR A 53 3.84 2.80 -0.90
C TYR A 53 3.05 4.03 -0.40
N PRO A 54 2.28 4.75 -1.23
CA PRO A 54 1.36 5.79 -0.77
C PRO A 54 0.38 5.27 0.29
N HIS A 55 -0.18 4.08 0.07
CA HIS A 55 -1.12 3.44 0.99
C HIS A 55 -0.45 3.19 2.34
N LYS A 56 0.76 2.63 2.37
CA LYS A 56 1.52 2.42 3.62
C LYS A 56 1.78 3.73 4.36
N ILE A 57 2.10 4.81 3.65
CA ILE A 57 2.34 6.13 4.25
C ILE A 57 1.07 6.66 4.91
N LEU A 58 -0.08 6.58 4.23
CA LEU A 58 -1.36 7.10 4.73
C LEU A 58 -1.89 6.31 5.93
N THR A 59 -1.61 5.01 6.00
CA THR A 59 -2.08 4.14 7.09
C THR A 59 -1.07 4.04 8.25
N GLY A 60 -0.45 5.17 8.63
CA GLY A 60 0.40 5.26 9.82
C GLY A 60 1.83 4.71 9.71
N ARG A 61 2.26 4.19 8.55
CA ARG A 61 3.60 3.57 8.41
C ARG A 61 4.66 4.52 7.83
N ARG A 62 4.34 5.82 7.69
CA ARG A 62 5.26 6.87 7.20
C ARG A 62 6.65 6.82 7.85
N ASN A 63 6.71 6.76 9.18
CA ASN A 63 7.96 6.81 9.93
C ASN A 63 8.83 5.57 9.68
N LYS A 64 8.23 4.43 9.34
CA LYS A 64 8.93 3.17 9.07
C LYS A 64 9.29 2.99 7.59
N MET A 65 8.93 3.95 6.72
CA MET A 65 9.22 3.82 5.29
C MET A 65 10.71 3.66 5.00
N HIS A 66 11.61 4.24 5.80
CA HIS A 66 13.05 4.08 5.63
C HIS A 66 13.55 2.63 5.81
N THR A 67 12.77 1.74 6.44
CA THR A 67 13.13 0.32 6.65
C THR A 67 12.54 -0.62 5.62
N ILE A 68 11.95 -0.12 4.52
CA ILE A 68 11.38 -1.01 3.50
C ILE A 68 12.46 -1.92 2.91
N ARG A 69 12.11 -3.17 2.60
CA ARG A 69 13.02 -4.17 2.00
C ARG A 69 14.24 -4.52 2.86
N GLN A 70 14.29 -4.07 4.11
CA GLN A 70 15.31 -4.46 5.08
C GLN A 70 14.81 -5.65 5.90
N THR A 71 15.72 -6.50 6.35
CA THR A 71 15.43 -7.59 7.29
C THR A 71 14.73 -7.00 8.53
N ASN A 72 13.59 -7.56 8.91
CA ASN A 72 12.71 -7.09 10.00
C ASN A 72 12.06 -5.70 9.79
N GLY A 73 12.21 -5.10 8.61
CA GLY A 73 11.59 -3.83 8.26
C GLY A 73 10.18 -3.97 7.69
N LEU A 74 9.78 -2.96 6.90
CA LEU A 74 8.55 -3.03 6.11
C LEU A 74 8.75 -3.93 4.89
N ASP A 75 7.77 -4.80 4.65
CA ASP A 75 7.73 -5.58 3.42
C ASP A 75 7.55 -4.67 2.21
N ASP A 76 7.97 -5.13 1.03
CA ASP A 76 7.81 -4.39 -0.22
C ASP A 76 6.32 -4.33 -0.62
N PHE A 77 5.65 -5.48 -0.54
CA PHE A 77 4.24 -5.69 -0.87
C PHE A 77 3.33 -5.57 0.36
N THR A 78 2.00 -5.53 0.16
CA THR A 78 1.05 -5.53 1.28
C THR A 78 1.07 -6.89 1.97
N LYS A 79 0.94 -6.89 3.29
CA LYS A 79 0.95 -8.12 4.09
C LYS A 79 0.04 -7.99 5.30
N ARG A 80 -0.94 -8.88 5.40
CA ARG A 80 -1.95 -8.91 6.48
C ARG A 80 -1.34 -8.84 7.89
N SER A 81 -0.24 -9.56 8.14
CA SER A 81 0.41 -9.57 9.46
C SER A 81 1.16 -8.28 9.82
N LYS A 82 1.30 -7.33 8.88
CA LYS A 82 2.02 -6.06 9.11
C LYS A 82 1.10 -4.87 9.33
N SER A 83 -0.18 -4.98 8.97
CA SER A 83 -1.15 -3.89 9.02
C SER A 83 -2.57 -4.40 8.83
N GLU A 84 -3.51 -3.89 9.64
CA GLU A 84 -4.95 -4.12 9.46
C GLU A 84 -5.51 -3.58 8.13
N TYR A 85 -4.85 -2.55 7.57
CA TYR A 85 -5.19 -1.96 6.27
C TYR A 85 -4.75 -2.81 5.08
N ASP A 86 -3.87 -3.80 5.29
CA ASP A 86 -3.40 -4.67 4.23
C ASP A 86 -4.31 -5.90 4.16
N CYS A 87 -5.41 -5.80 3.42
CA CYS A 87 -6.46 -6.84 3.41
C CYS A 87 -5.99 -8.18 2.82
N PHE A 88 -4.98 -8.16 1.95
CA PHE A 88 -4.42 -9.35 1.32
C PHE A 88 -2.90 -9.27 1.19
N GLY A 89 -2.25 -10.43 1.32
CA GLY A 89 -0.81 -10.57 1.12
C GLY A 89 -0.51 -10.76 -0.36
N THR A 90 0.21 -9.82 -0.97
CA THR A 90 0.39 -9.81 -2.43
C THR A 90 1.85 -10.08 -2.81
N GLY A 91 2.07 -10.48 -4.06
CA GLY A 91 3.42 -10.71 -4.59
C GLY A 91 3.41 -11.24 -6.03
N HIS A 92 2.39 -12.03 -6.39
CA HIS A 92 2.11 -12.41 -7.77
C HIS A 92 0.93 -11.61 -8.33
N ASN A 93 0.97 -11.38 -9.64
CA ASN A 93 -0.06 -10.65 -10.40
C ASN A 93 -1.37 -11.43 -10.49
N SER A 94 -2.48 -10.72 -10.72
CA SER A 94 -3.81 -11.27 -10.99
C SER A 94 -4.43 -12.07 -9.85
N THR A 95 -3.95 -11.86 -8.61
CA THR A 95 -4.48 -12.56 -7.42
C THR A 95 -5.59 -11.78 -6.73
N ASN A 96 -5.73 -10.48 -7.03
CA ASN A 96 -6.66 -9.58 -6.35
C ASN A 96 -8.15 -9.86 -6.61
N ILE A 97 -8.55 -10.29 -7.82
CA ILE A 97 -9.96 -10.54 -8.15
C ILE A 97 -10.50 -11.72 -7.34
N SER A 98 -9.77 -12.84 -7.35
CA SER A 98 -10.12 -14.02 -6.55
C SER A 98 -10.05 -13.73 -5.05
N ALA A 99 -9.08 -12.92 -4.61
CA ALA A 99 -8.97 -12.51 -3.22
C ALA A 99 -10.12 -11.57 -2.79
N GLY A 100 -10.57 -10.68 -3.66
CA GLY A 100 -11.72 -9.80 -3.43
C GLY A 100 -12.99 -10.61 -3.27
N LEU A 101 -13.27 -11.53 -4.21
CA LEU A 101 -14.41 -12.43 -4.11
C LEU A 101 -14.41 -13.24 -2.80
N GLY A 102 -13.25 -13.77 -2.40
CA GLY A 102 -13.12 -14.50 -1.14
C GLY A 102 -13.34 -13.63 0.10
N THR A 103 -12.91 -12.36 0.06
CA THR A 103 -13.07 -11.41 1.17
C THR A 103 -14.53 -10.98 1.34
N ASP A 104 -15.28 -10.86 0.24
CA ASP A 104 -16.70 -10.50 0.26
C ASP A 104 -17.59 -11.67 0.69
N LEU A 105 -17.27 -12.91 0.28
CA LEU A 105 -18.06 -14.10 0.58
C LEU A 105 -17.82 -14.65 2.00
N CYS A 106 -16.66 -14.38 2.60
CA CYS A 106 -16.32 -14.82 3.94
C CYS A 106 -15.62 -13.67 4.70
N PRO A 107 -16.40 -12.77 5.34
CA PRO A 107 -15.82 -11.72 6.16
C PRO A 107 -15.17 -12.38 7.39
N PHE A 108 -13.84 -12.32 7.46
CA PHE A 108 -13.04 -12.78 8.60
C PHE A 108 -13.18 -11.86 9.81
#